data_AF-A0A3M1D744-F1
#
_entry.id   AF-A0A3M1D744-F1
#
_cell.length_a   1.000
_cell.length_b   1.000
_cell.length_c   1.000
_cell.angle_alpha   90.00
_cell.angle_beta   90.00
_cell.angle_gamma   90.00
#
_symmetry.space_group_name_H-M   'P 1'
#
loop_
_entity.id
_entity.type
_entity.pdbx_description
1 polymer ?
#
loop_
_entity_poly.entity_id
_entity_poly.type
_entity_poly.pdbx_seq_one_letter_code
_entity_poly.pdbx_strand_id
1 'polypeptide(L)'
;MGRAGDGLYILVDGSLEVVRRGTVIETLRSGGIFGEIPLLTEQPRRATVRARDDVVVVGVPGARVDPTIRARLWDHAAERRFFHLAGEAHIALLPDPVRP
;
A
#
# COMPACT_ATOMS: atom_id res chain seq x y z
N MET A 1 16.48 -2.32 1.98
CA MET A 1 15.30 -2.67 2.80
C MET A 1 14.81 -1.42 3.50
N GLY A 2 13.60 -0.95 3.19
CA GLY A 2 12.94 0.08 4.00
C GLY A 2 12.29 -0.57 5.22
N ARG A 3 12.50 0.00 6.40
CA ARG A 3 11.87 -0.41 7.66
C ARG A 3 10.35 -0.33 7.58
N ALA A 4 9.66 -1.03 8.47
CA ALA A 4 8.21 -0.90 8.59
C ALA A 4 7.82 0.58 8.78
N GLY A 5 6.88 1.09 7.99
CA GLY A 5 6.36 2.48 8.12
C GLY A 5 7.06 3.59 7.33
N ASP A 6 8.05 3.29 6.48
CA ASP A 6 8.92 4.35 5.90
C ASP A 6 8.25 5.36 4.95
N GLY A 7 7.03 5.10 4.45
CA GLY A 7 6.32 6.09 3.62
C GLY A 7 5.36 5.52 2.60
N LEU A 8 4.68 6.44 1.93
CA LEU A 8 3.83 6.19 0.78
C LEU A 8 4.65 6.38 -0.49
N TYR A 9 4.46 5.52 -1.49
CA TYR A 9 5.17 5.60 -2.75
C TYR A 9 4.20 5.63 -3.93
N ILE A 10 4.55 6.42 -4.93
CA ILE A 10 3.81 6.53 -6.19
C ILE A 10 4.76 6.13 -7.32
N LEU A 11 4.36 5.13 -8.11
CA LEU A 11 5.07 4.72 -9.31
C LEU A 11 4.83 5.76 -10.41
N VAL A 12 5.87 6.46 -10.83
CA VAL A 12 5.81 7.45 -11.92
C VAL A 12 6.01 6.77 -13.26
N ASP A 13 7.00 5.87 -13.35
CA ASP A 13 7.34 5.17 -14.58
C ASP A 13 7.86 3.75 -14.31
N GLY A 14 7.66 2.85 -15.27
CA GLY A 14 8.03 1.43 -15.22
C GLY A 14 6.93 0.53 -14.63
N SER A 15 7.34 -0.61 -14.08
CA SER A 15 6.44 -1.61 -13.49
C SER A 15 6.96 -2.28 -12.23
N LEU A 16 6.02 -2.52 -11.31
CA LEU A 16 6.29 -3.21 -10.05
C LEU A 16 5.40 -4.44 -9.91
N GLU A 17 5.89 -5.45 -9.22
CA GLU A 17 5.12 -6.62 -8.79
C GLU A 17 4.95 -6.59 -7.27
N VAL A 18 3.73 -6.86 -6.81
CA VAL A 18 3.44 -7.10 -5.40
C VAL A 18 3.44 -8.60 -5.18
N VAL A 19 4.38 -9.07 -4.37
CA VAL A 19 4.65 -10.49 -4.11
C VAL A 19 4.30 -10.83 -2.67
N ARG A 20 3.47 -11.84 -2.48
CA ARG A 20 3.10 -12.36 -1.16
C ARG A 20 3.36 -13.86 -1.11
N ARG A 21 4.16 -14.31 -0.14
CA ARG A 21 4.51 -15.74 0.04
C ARG A 21 5.01 -16.40 -1.26
N GLY A 22 5.79 -15.66 -2.06
CA GLY A 22 6.34 -16.13 -3.33
C GLY A 22 5.41 -15.99 -4.55
N THR A 23 4.14 -15.64 -4.35
CA THR A 23 3.16 -15.46 -5.44
C THR A 23 3.01 -14.00 -5.80
N VAL A 24 3.05 -13.67 -7.10
CA VAL A 24 2.66 -12.33 -7.59
C VAL A 24 1.15 -12.19 -7.48
N ILE A 25 0.70 -11.26 -6.64
CA ILE A 25 -0.73 -11.04 -6.37
C ILE A 25 -1.27 -9.80 -7.06
N GLU A 26 -0.38 -8.88 -7.45
CA GLU A 26 -0.73 -7.66 -8.17
C GLU A 26 0.48 -7.19 -8.98
N THR A 27 0.20 -6.47 -10.06
CA THR A 27 1.21 -5.80 -10.86
C THR A 27 0.80 -4.34 -11.00
N LEU A 28 1.67 -3.42 -10.55
CA LEU A 28 1.46 -1.98 -10.62
C LEU A 28 2.04 -1.41 -11.92
N ARG A 29 1.38 -0.36 -12.40
CA ARG A 29 1.78 0.47 -13.54
C ARG A 29 1.86 1.92 -13.07
N SER A 30 2.35 2.82 -13.92
CA SER A 30 2.40 4.26 -13.65
C SER A 30 1.08 4.79 -13.07
N GLY A 31 1.19 5.63 -12.04
CA GLY A 31 0.09 6.07 -11.19
C GLY A 31 -0.22 5.12 -10.02
N GLY A 32 0.36 3.91 -10.00
CA GLY A 32 0.19 2.93 -8.94
C GLY A 32 0.76 3.42 -7.60
N ILE A 33 -0.03 3.25 -6.54
CA ILE A 33 0.33 3.60 -5.17
C ILE A 33 0.65 2.32 -4.39
N PHE A 34 1.68 2.37 -3.53
CA PHE A 34 2.03 1.29 -2.61
C PHE A 34 2.66 1.81 -1.30
N GLY A 35 2.60 1.01 -0.23
CA GLY A 35 3.12 1.37 1.11
C GLY A 35 2.06 1.95 2.05
N GLU A 36 0.81 2.00 1.62
CA GLU A 36 -0.36 2.48 2.33
C GLU A 36 -0.77 1.58 3.50
N ILE A 37 -0.59 0.26 3.39
CA ILE A 37 -1.12 -0.68 4.40
C ILE A 37 -0.53 -0.46 5.79
N PRO A 38 0.81 -0.37 5.98
CA PRO A 38 1.38 -0.08 7.30
C PRO A 38 1.02 1.31 7.83
N LEU A 39 0.74 2.29 6.95
CA LEU A 39 0.33 3.64 7.34
C LEU A 39 -1.14 3.70 7.81
N LEU A 40 -1.99 2.84 7.27
CA LEU A 40 -3.42 2.81 7.58
C LEU A 40 -3.75 1.91 8.75
N THR A 41 -3.06 0.77 8.88
CA THR A 41 -3.48 -0.34 9.74
C THR A 41 -2.58 -0.62 10.94
N GLU A 42 -1.44 0.07 11.06
CA GLU A 42 -0.36 -0.23 12.04
C GLU A 42 0.17 -1.68 11.97
N GLN A 43 -0.23 -2.45 10.95
CA GLN A 43 0.20 -3.82 10.77
C GLN A 43 1.55 -3.89 10.02
N PRO A 44 2.35 -4.94 10.29
CA PRO A 44 3.60 -5.14 9.57
C PRO A 44 3.38 -5.34 8.06
N ARG A 45 4.41 -5.05 7.27
CA ARG A 45 4.40 -5.26 5.81
C ARG A 45 4.04 -6.72 5.50
N ARG A 46 2.93 -6.93 4.78
CA ARG A 46 2.41 -8.27 4.45
C ARG A 46 2.84 -8.81 3.08
N ALA A 47 3.39 -7.94 2.23
CA ALA A 47 3.86 -8.25 0.89
C ALA A 47 5.15 -7.49 0.57
N THR A 48 5.91 -8.00 -0.38
CA THR A 48 7.10 -7.36 -0.94
C THR A 48 6.73 -6.70 -2.26
N VAL A 49 7.15 -5.45 -2.47
CA VAL A 49 7.05 -4.80 -3.78
C VAL A 49 8.42 -4.89 -4.44
N ARG A 50 8.46 -5.39 -5.68
CA ARG A 50 9.68 -5.62 -6.45
C ARG A 50 9.59 -4.92 -7.81
N ALA A 51 10.65 -4.25 -8.23
CA ALA A 51 10.75 -3.73 -9.58
C ALA A 51 10.96 -4.85 -10.59
N ARG A 52 10.20 -4.80 -11.69
CA ARG A 52 10.32 -5.75 -12.80
C ARG A 52 11.25 -5.21 -13.90
N ASP A 53 11.33 -3.90 -14.01
CA ASP A 53 12.16 -3.12 -14.92
C ASP A 53 12.70 -1.87 -14.20
N ASP A 54 13.35 -0.96 -14.94
CA ASP A 54 13.75 0.33 -14.41
C ASP A 54 12.52 1.14 -14.02
N VAL A 55 12.50 1.63 -12.78
CA VAL A 55 11.36 2.35 -12.22
C VAL A 55 11.73 3.70 -11.67
N VAL A 56 10.80 4.64 -11.78
CA VAL A 56 10.86 5.93 -11.12
C VAL A 56 9.74 6.00 -10.09
N VAL A 57 10.09 6.29 -8.84
CA VAL A 57 9.12 6.41 -7.74
C VAL A 57 9.27 7.73 -7.01
N VAL A 58 8.14 8.32 -6.62
CA VAL A 58 8.11 9.43 -5.66
C VAL A 58 7.77 8.84 -4.30
N GLY A 59 8.63 9.09 -3.32
CA GLY A 59 8.43 8.69 -1.92
C GLY A 59 7.99 9.86 -1.07
N VAL A 60 6.93 9.65 -0.29
CA VAL A 60 6.45 10.57 0.75
C VAL A 60 6.73 9.92 2.10
N PRO A 61 7.58 10.51 2.97
CA PRO A 61 7.82 9.98 4.31
C PRO A 61 6.51 9.82 5.08
N GLY A 62 6.35 8.71 5.78
CA GLY A 62 5.10 8.42 6.52
C GLY A 62 4.69 9.52 7.48
N ALA A 63 5.66 10.15 8.15
CA ALA A 63 5.45 11.28 9.06
C ALA A 63 4.90 12.56 8.38
N ARG A 64 4.92 12.63 7.05
CA ARG A 64 4.36 13.76 6.26
C ARG A 64 3.01 13.43 5.63
N VAL A 65 2.49 12.22 5.84
CA VAL A 65 1.15 11.84 5.40
C VAL A 65 0.16 12.38 6.43
N ASP A 66 -0.49 13.49 6.11
CA ASP A 66 -1.46 14.12 7.00
C ASP A 66 -2.82 13.35 7.00
N PRO A 67 -3.70 13.62 7.97
CA PRO A 67 -4.98 12.91 8.09
C PRO A 67 -5.87 12.96 6.84
N THR A 68 -5.82 14.04 6.06
CA THR A 68 -6.61 14.17 4.82
C THR A 68 -6.11 13.21 3.75
N ILE A 69 -4.80 13.15 3.54
CA ILE A 69 -4.20 12.17 2.62
C ILE A 69 -4.50 10.77 3.13
N ARG A 70 -4.41 10.54 4.44
CA ARG A 70 -4.72 9.24 5.05
C ARG A 70 -6.16 8.80 4.79
N ALA A 71 -7.14 9.69 4.89
CA ALA A 71 -8.54 9.41 4.54
C ALA A 71 -8.68 9.00 3.06
N ARG A 72 -8.06 9.74 2.15
CA ARG A 72 -8.11 9.42 0.71
C ARG A 72 -7.41 8.10 0.36
N LEU A 73 -6.33 7.78 1.06
CA LEU A 73 -5.65 6.49 0.93
C LEU A 73 -6.54 5.34 1.41
N TRP A 74 -7.34 5.56 2.45
CA TRP A 74 -8.33 4.58 2.90
C TRP A 74 -9.39 4.33 1.83
N ASP A 75 -9.97 5.38 1.25
CA ASP A 75 -10.91 5.28 0.14
C ASP A 75 -10.30 4.48 -1.02
N HIS A 76 -9.09 4.83 -1.45
CA HIS A 76 -8.37 4.17 -2.55
C HIS A 76 -8.03 2.70 -2.24
N ALA A 77 -7.61 2.41 -1.01
CA ALA A 77 -7.31 1.04 -0.56
C ALA A 77 -8.58 0.19 -0.40
N ALA A 78 -9.70 0.81 0.00
CA ALA A 78 -11.00 0.18 0.14
C ALA A 78 -11.66 -0.09 -1.22
N GLU A 79 -11.49 0.78 -2.21
CA GLU A 79 -11.92 0.58 -3.60
C GLU A 79 -11.09 -0.49 -4.31
N ARG A 80 -9.78 -0.54 -4.04
CA ARG A 80 -8.89 -1.67 -4.41
C ARG A 80 -9.15 -2.94 -3.60
N ARG A 81 -9.88 -2.80 -2.49
CA ARG A 81 -10.55 -3.81 -1.67
C ARG A 81 -9.69 -5.00 -1.27
N PHE A 82 -8.53 -4.82 -0.61
CA PHE A 82 -7.88 -5.86 0.22
C PHE A 82 -7.67 -7.28 -0.41
N PHE A 83 -7.83 -7.47 -1.72
CA PHE A 83 -8.46 -8.68 -2.29
C PHE A 83 -7.58 -9.94 -2.34
N HIS A 84 -6.33 -9.87 -1.91
CA HIS A 84 -5.44 -11.03 -1.88
C HIS A 84 -4.60 -11.14 -0.59
N LEU A 85 -4.68 -10.16 0.33
CA LEU A 85 -3.74 -10.02 1.46
C LEU A 85 -4.30 -10.34 2.85
N ALA A 86 -5.61 -10.51 3.00
CA ALA A 86 -6.20 -11.03 4.22
C ALA A 86 -7.28 -12.03 3.83
N GLY A 87 -7.17 -13.27 4.31
CA GLY A 87 -8.31 -14.18 4.29
C GLY A 87 -9.52 -13.44 4.85
N GLU A 88 -10.66 -13.60 4.18
CA GLU A 88 -11.77 -12.65 4.07
C GLU A 88 -12.41 -12.14 5.38
N ALA A 89 -12.06 -12.67 6.55
CA ALA A 89 -12.83 -12.45 7.77
C ALA A 89 -12.38 -11.27 8.65
N HIS A 90 -11.15 -10.77 8.54
CA HIS A 90 -10.58 -9.96 9.65
C HIS A 90 -10.49 -8.45 9.41
N ILE A 91 -10.82 -7.95 8.22
CA ILE A 91 -10.56 -6.54 7.83
C ILE A 91 -11.81 -5.76 7.43
N ALA A 92 -12.85 -6.41 6.91
CA ALA A 92 -14.15 -5.76 6.72
C ALA A 92 -14.78 -5.27 8.06
N LEU A 93 -14.17 -5.63 9.19
CA LEU A 93 -14.54 -5.21 10.54
C LEU A 93 -13.56 -4.21 11.16
N LEU A 94 -12.47 -3.83 10.47
CA LEU A 94 -11.59 -2.78 11.00
C LEU A 94 -12.30 -1.43 10.80
N PRO A 95 -12.62 -0.71 11.90
CA PRO A 95 -13.23 0.60 11.79
C PRO A 95 -12.28 1.51 11.02
N ASP A 96 -12.84 2.35 10.14
CA ASP A 96 -12.08 3.41 9.49
C ASP A 96 -11.42 4.25 10.61
N PRO A 97 -10.08 4.25 10.73
CA PRO A 97 -9.42 4.94 11.83
C PRO A 97 -9.40 6.46 11.61
N VAL A 98 -10.00 6.97 10.53
CA VAL A 98 -10.11 8.38 10.16
C VAL A 98 -11.56 8.87 10.19
N ARG A 99 -12.55 7.98 10.23
CA ARG A 99 -13.98 8.32 10.27
C ARG A 99 -14.61 7.77 11.55
N PRO A 100 -15.25 8.62 12.38
CA PRO A 100 -15.89 8.18 13.62
C PRO A 100 -17.06 7.23 13.37
#